data_AF-A0A497GDF4-F1
#
_entry.id   AF-A0A497GDF4-F1
#
_cell.length_a   1.000
_cell.length_b   1.000
_cell.length_c   1.000
_cell.angle_alpha   90.00
_cell.angle_beta   90.00
_cell.angle_gamma   90.00
#
_symmetry.space_group_name_H-M   'P 1'
#
loop_
_entity.id
_entity.type
_entity.pdbx_description
1 polymer ?
#
loop_
_entity_poly.entity_id
_entity_poly.type
_entity_poly.pdbx_seq_one_letter_code
_entity_poly.pdbx_strand_id
1 'polypeptide(L)' 'GIVNARVVSLGRYGRTKIIKISASLKSIEEGLQEDLFMLGVTELVTR' A
#
# COMPACT_ATOMS: atom_id res chain seq x y z
N GLY A 1 1.10 -11.72 5.41
CA GLY A 1 1.28 -10.27 5.60
C GLY A 1 0.50 -9.52 4.54
N ILE A 2 -0.02 -8.33 4.85
CA ILE A 2 -0.79 -7.50 3.90
C ILE A 2 0.11 -6.99 2.76
N VAL A 3 1.40 -6.81 3.06
CA VAL A 3 2.40 -6.25 2.18
C VAL A 3 3.64 -7.13 2.13
N ASN A 4 4.18 -7.33 0.93
CA ASN A 4 5.49 -7.90 0.67
C ASN A 4 6.47 -6.80 0.30
N ALA A 5 7.65 -6.79 0.92
CA ALA A 5 8.71 -5.83 0.62
C ALA A 5 9.99 -6.57 0.22
N ARG A 6 10.64 -6.09 -0.85
CA ARG A 6 11.96 -6.57 -1.29
C ARG A 6 12.94 -5.42 -1.27
N VAL A 7 14.06 -5.56 -0.55
CA VAL A 7 15.18 -4.61 -0.64
C VAL A 7 15.93 -4.86 -1.94
N VAL A 8 16.15 -3.81 -2.73
CA VAL A 8 16.89 -3.85 -3.99
C VAL A 8 18.00 -2.80 -3.99
N SER A 9 19.12 -3.12 -4.63
CA SER A 9 20.19 -2.17 -4.89
C SER A 9 19.90 -1.40 -6.16
N LEU A 10 20.10 -0.08 -6.12
CA LEU A 10 20.10 0.82 -7.27
C LEU A 10 21.54 1.25 -7.65
N GLY A 11 22.56 0.51 -7.19
CA GLY A 11 23.96 0.82 -7.43
C GLY A 11 24.40 2.09 -6.70
N ARG A 12 24.96 3.07 -7.44
CA ARG A 12 25.40 4.36 -6.87
C ARG A 12 24.26 5.16 -6.24
N TYR A 13 23.01 4.90 -6.63
CA TYR A 13 21.82 5.55 -6.09
C TYR A 13 21.33 4.93 -4.76
N GLY A 14 22.09 3.98 -4.19
CA GLY A 14 21.81 3.40 -2.88
C GLY A 14 20.89 2.18 -2.97
N ARG A 15 20.05 2.00 -1.95
CA ARG A 15 19.14 0.87 -1.82
C ARG A 15 17.73 1.36 -1.56
N THR A 16 16.75 0.66 -2.12
CA THR A 16 15.33 0.97 -1.88
C THR A 16 14.55 -0.31 -1.58
N LYS A 17 13.29 -0.15 -1.15
CA LYS A 17 12.33 -1.25 -1.02
C LYS A 17 11.33 -1.17 -2.15
N ILE A 18 11.17 -2.25 -2.89
CA ILE A 18 9.99 -2.45 -3.73
C ILE A 18 8.92 -3.05 -2.84
N ILE A 19 7.81 -2.34 -2.69
CA ILE A 19 6.68 -2.70 -1.83
C ILE A 19 5.53 -3.14 -2.72
N LYS A 20 4.97 -4.32 -2.47
CA LYS A 20 3.81 -4.87 -3.19
C LYS A 20 2.75 -5.27 -2.19
N ILE A 21 1.51 -4.90 -2.47
CA ILE A 21 0.36 -5.39 -1.75
C ILE A 21 0.16 -6.87 -2.12
N SER A 22 0.03 -7.73 -1.11
CA SER A 22 -0.19 -9.17 -1.28
C SER A 22 -1.57 -9.62 -0.83
N ALA A 23 -2.27 -8.81 -0.04
CA ALA A 23 -3.68 -9.02 0.25
C ALA A 23 -4.55 -8.70 -0.97
N SER A 24 -5.78 -9.24 -0.98
CA SER A 24 -6.75 -8.92 -2.02
C SER A 24 -7.13 -7.44 -1.92
N LEU A 25 -7.32 -6.79 -3.07
CA LEU A 25 -7.77 -5.39 -3.15
C LEU A 25 -9.09 -5.20 -2.41
N LYS A 26 -10.04 -6.11 -2.61
CA LYS A 26 -11.36 -6.09 -1.95
C LYS A 26 -11.25 -6.07 -0.42
N SER A 27 -10.39 -6.90 0.15
CA SER A 27 -10.19 -6.93 1.61
C SER A 27 -9.56 -5.65 2.15
N ILE A 28 -8.76 -4.96 1.34
CA ILE A 28 -8.17 -3.67 1.71
C ILE A 28 -9.22 -2.56 1.62
N GLU A 29 -10.05 -2.58 0.59
CA GLU A 29 -11.17 -1.64 0.44
C GLU A 29 -12.16 -1.76 1.60
N GLU A 30 -12.57 -2.99 1.95
CA GLU A 30 -13.46 -3.25 3.10
C GLU A 30 -12.86 -2.67 4.40
N GLY A 31 -11.60 -2.97 4.70
CA GLY A 31 -10.94 -2.46 5.91
C GLY A 31 -10.75 -0.94 5.92
N LEU A 32 -10.55 -0.31 4.75
CA LEU A 32 -10.45 1.15 4.65
C LEU A 32 -11.80 1.85 4.80
N GLN A 33 -12.90 1.22 4.36
CA GLN A 33 -14.26 1.77 4.52
C GLN A 33 -14.77 1.69 5.96
N GLU A 34 -14.30 0.71 6.74
CA GLU A 34 -14.64 0.58 8.16
C GLU A 34 -13.93 1.59 9.06
N ASP A 35 -12.82 2.17 8.60
CA ASP A 35 -12.03 3.14 9.35
C ASP A 35 -12.46 4.58 9.05
N LEU A 36 -13.18 5.19 10.01
CA LEU A 36 -13.66 6.58 9.98
C LEU A 36 -12.55 7.61 9.70
N PHE A 37 -11.30 7.36 10.12
CA PHE A 37 -10.18 8.26 9.86
C PHE A 37 -9.70 8.16 8.41
N MET A 38 -9.81 6.97 7.81
CA MET A 38 -9.32 6.70 6.46
C MET A 38 -10.34 6.99 5.36
N LEU A 39 -11.61 7.22 5.69
CA LEU A 39 -12.67 7.60 4.73
C LEU A 39 -12.28 8.78 3.81
N GLY A 40 -11.59 9.79 4.36
CA GLY A 40 -11.12 10.94 3.57
C GLY A 40 -10.03 10.59 2.56
N VAL A 41 -9.27 9.51 2.78
CA VAL A 41 -8.23 9.04 1.85
C VAL A 41 -8.86 8.31 0.67
N THR A 42 -9.91 7.52 0.90
CA THR A 42 -10.67 6.87 -0.19
C THR A 42 -11.27 7.89 -1.17
N GLU A 43 -11.73 9.04 -0.69
CA GLU A 43 -12.25 10.11 -1.55
C GLU A 43 -11.16 10.75 -2.46
N LEU A 44 -9.91 10.80 -1.99
CA LEU A 44 -8.79 11.35 -2.77
C LEU A 44 -8.30 10.41 -3.88
N VAL A 45 -8.45 9.10 -3.70
CA VAL A 45 -8.01 8.07 -4.66
C VAL A 45 -9.05 7.85 -5.77
N THR A 46 -10.32 8.22 -5.53
CA THR A 46 -11.43 8.00 -6.48
C THR A 46 -11.62 9.17 -7.49
N ARG A 47 -10.70 10.15 -7.50
CA ARG A 47 -10.65 11.25 -8.48
C ARG A 47 -9.64 10.96 -9.58
#